data_AF-A0A6F8PX65-F1
#
_entry.id   AF-A0A6F8PX65-F1
#
_cell.length_a   1.000
_cell.length_b   1.000
_cell.length_c   1.000
_cell.angle_alpha   90.00
_cell.angle_beta   90.00
_cell.angle_gamma   90.00
#
_symmetry.space_group_name_H-M   'P 1'
#
loop_
_entity.id
_entity.type
_entity.pdbx_description
1 polymer ?
#
loop_
_entity_poly.entity_id
_entity_poly.type
_entity_poly.pdbx_seq_one_letter_code
_entity_poly.pdbx_strand_id
1 'polypeptide(L)'
;MTSLAMWFSLILIIALAIILIPFLRQRAEPDSTTTQKQNKFALIGIALFVPVFSMAAYFTLGTPEFAEMQDAKPPQQITLVDKLEEKLAHNPKDLAGWLLLGRSSMITEDYDKAIMAFERALKLDPNNINALIPLADALAVKANGRLDGRSHDLLKQAFAIDPENRMTLWLLGMAEKQQGNDSRAAILWETLYQKLPDTDADKPIIARLLQTVGVQVATNTVNETPKTMKTTSDIHPEQIEIAIEIPDELKNSWSGATVFIYAKEPTGMPMPIAAQKISLVELPKRVTLGAKDEIMPNRKLSDFKQLTIGIRITDSNKMNQGDVLFLNEQTWQGQELINFIIKS
;
A
#
# COMPACT_ATOMS: atom_id res chain seq x y z
N MET A 1 15.32 17.34 36.73
CA MET A 1 14.22 16.38 36.98
C MET A 1 14.35 15.57 38.29
N THR A 2 15.43 15.71 39.09
CA THR A 2 15.66 14.86 40.29
C THR A 2 15.09 15.42 41.60
N SER A 3 14.86 16.73 41.73
CA SER A 3 14.31 17.31 42.96
C SER A 3 12.84 16.92 43.16
N LEU A 4 12.01 17.02 42.12
CA LEU A 4 10.58 16.76 42.21
C LEU A 4 10.26 15.30 42.59
N ALA A 5 10.99 14.34 42.02
CA ALA A 5 10.82 12.92 42.33
C ALA A 5 11.15 12.58 43.80
N MET A 6 12.11 13.28 44.41
CA MET A 6 12.43 13.10 45.84
C MET A 6 11.30 13.59 46.75
N TRP A 7 10.65 14.71 46.40
CA TRP A 7 9.49 15.20 47.14
C TRP A 7 8.28 14.27 47.02
N PHE A 8 8.05 13.67 45.84
CA PHE A 8 6.98 12.69 45.66
C PHE A 8 7.20 11.39 46.46
N SER A 9 8.44 10.88 46.49
CA SER A 9 8.78 9.69 47.29
C SER A 9 8.59 9.96 48.79
N LEU A 10 8.97 11.16 49.25
CA LEU A 10 8.81 11.57 50.64
C LEU A 10 7.32 11.63 51.06
N ILE A 11 6.46 12.20 50.21
CA ILE A 11 5.01 12.28 50.47
C ILE A 11 4.38 10.88 50.49
N LEU A 12 4.81 9.99 49.58
CA LEU A 12 4.32 8.61 49.54
C LEU A 12 4.69 7.83 50.80
N ILE A 13 5.92 7.99 51.30
CA ILE A 13 6.39 7.35 52.54
C ILE A 13 5.60 7.88 53.76
N ILE A 14 5.33 9.18 53.82
CA ILE A 14 4.54 9.78 54.91
C ILE A 14 3.10 9.25 54.88
N ALA A 15 2.48 9.17 53.69
CA ALA A 15 1.15 8.60 53.54
C ALA A 15 1.09 7.13 53.98
N LEU A 16 2.11 6.33 53.61
CA LEU A 16 2.18 4.92 53.99
C LEU A 16 2.41 4.75 55.49
N ALA A 17 3.22 5.62 56.12
CA ALA A 17 3.46 5.60 57.56
C ALA A 17 2.19 5.94 58.37
N ILE A 18 1.39 6.92 57.93
CA ILE A 18 0.11 7.28 58.56
C ILE A 18 -0.87 6.11 58.51
N ILE A 19 -0.82 5.28 57.46
CA ILE A 19 -1.66 4.09 57.31
C ILE A 19 -1.14 2.91 58.15
N LEU A 20 0.18 2.69 58.16
CA LEU A 20 0.79 1.48 58.74
C LEU A 20 0.95 1.54 60.26
N ILE A 21 1.22 2.72 60.83
CA ILE A 21 1.42 2.92 62.27
C ILE A 21 0.19 2.51 63.11
N PRO A 22 -1.05 2.94 62.79
CA PRO A 22 -2.23 2.48 63.54
C PRO A 22 -2.52 0.99 63.33
N PHE A 23 -2.21 0.44 62.16
CA PHE A 23 -2.39 -0.99 61.86
C PHE A 23 -1.43 -1.88 62.65
N LEU A 24 -0.17 -1.46 62.83
CA LEU A 24 0.82 -2.18 63.64
C LEU A 24 0.55 -2.07 65.14
N ARG A 25 -0.08 -0.97 65.60
CA ARG A 25 -0.45 -0.77 67.01
C ARG A 25 -1.64 -1.60 67.45
N GLN A 26 -2.44 -2.14 66.53
CA GLN A 26 -3.67 -2.86 66.83
C GLN A 26 -3.47 -4.34 67.18
N ARG A 27 -2.22 -4.82 67.28
CA ARG A 27 -1.90 -6.23 67.56
C ARG A 27 -1.58 -6.55 69.02
N ALA A 28 -1.80 -5.63 69.95
CA ALA A 28 -1.67 -5.88 71.38
C ALA A 28 -3.03 -5.74 72.09
N GLU A 29 -3.45 -6.87 72.66
CA GLU A 29 -4.57 -7.13 73.59
C GLU A 29 -5.98 -7.42 73.00
N PRO A 30 -6.55 -8.60 73.35
CA PRO A 30 -7.96 -8.89 73.16
C PRO A 30 -8.73 -8.55 74.44
N ASP A 31 -9.60 -7.53 74.40
CA ASP A 31 -10.98 -7.67 74.86
C ASP A 31 -11.77 -6.36 74.88
N SER A 32 -13.09 -6.56 74.76
CA SER A 32 -14.21 -5.66 75.00
C SER A 32 -14.67 -4.75 73.85
N THR A 33 -15.95 -4.96 73.54
CA THR A 33 -16.82 -4.21 72.66
C THR A 33 -16.83 -2.72 73.00
N THR A 34 -16.21 -1.88 72.17
CA THR A 34 -16.65 -0.54 71.74
C THR A 34 -15.50 0.10 70.94
N THR A 35 -15.76 0.44 69.68
CA THR A 35 -15.20 1.57 68.89
C THR A 35 -15.05 1.21 67.40
N GLN A 36 -16.19 0.90 66.76
CA GLN A 36 -16.35 0.88 65.29
C GLN A 36 -16.45 2.31 64.71
N LYS A 37 -15.69 3.28 65.26
CA LYS A 37 -15.83 4.71 64.92
C LYS A 37 -14.55 5.42 64.50
N GLN A 38 -13.37 4.80 64.59
CA GLN A 38 -12.11 5.51 64.33
C GLN A 38 -11.46 5.27 62.95
N ASN A 39 -11.92 4.31 62.14
CA ASN A 39 -11.32 4.06 60.81
C ASN A 39 -12.04 4.76 59.64
N LYS A 40 -13.14 5.49 59.89
CA LYS A 40 -13.88 6.20 58.82
C LYS A 40 -13.12 7.41 58.29
N PHE A 41 -12.37 8.10 59.15
CA PHE A 41 -11.60 9.29 58.75
C PHE A 41 -10.40 8.95 57.85
N ALA A 42 -9.76 7.78 58.04
CA ALA A 42 -8.70 7.30 57.15
C ALA A 42 -9.21 6.98 55.74
N LEU A 43 -10.40 6.35 55.64
CA LEU A 43 -11.04 6.06 54.35
C LEU A 43 -11.46 7.32 53.60
N ILE A 44 -11.99 8.33 54.31
CA ILE A 44 -12.34 9.63 53.72
C ILE A 44 -11.08 10.37 53.24
N GLY A 45 -9.98 10.29 54.00
CA GLY A 45 -8.69 10.87 53.59
C GLY A 45 -8.16 10.29 52.28
N ILE A 46 -8.21 8.97 52.12
CA ILE A 46 -7.79 8.29 50.89
C ILE A 46 -8.72 8.65 49.72
N ALA A 47 -10.04 8.66 49.96
CA ALA A 47 -11.03 8.99 48.93
C ALA A 47 -10.91 10.42 48.40
N LEU A 48 -10.43 11.37 49.21
CA LEU A 48 -10.15 12.74 48.79
C LEU A 48 -8.75 12.89 48.18
N PHE A 49 -7.75 12.16 48.66
CA PHE A 49 -6.38 12.30 48.20
C PHE A 49 -6.19 11.81 46.76
N VAL A 50 -6.75 10.64 46.41
CA VAL A 50 -6.63 10.07 45.06
C VAL A 50 -7.10 11.04 43.96
N PRO A 51 -8.32 11.59 43.99
CA PRO A 51 -8.78 12.50 42.92
C PRO A 51 -8.01 13.82 42.88
N VAL A 52 -7.64 14.39 44.03
CA VAL A 52 -6.87 15.64 44.07
C VAL A 52 -5.45 15.44 43.52
N PHE A 53 -4.83 14.31 43.88
CA PHE A 53 -3.52 13.93 43.37
C PHE A 53 -3.55 13.64 41.87
N SER A 54 -4.56 12.90 41.39
CA SER A 54 -4.78 12.66 39.96
C SER A 54 -4.99 13.96 39.19
N MET A 55 -5.75 14.92 39.74
CA MET A 55 -5.97 16.23 39.13
C MET A 55 -4.65 17.03 39.05
N ALA A 56 -3.87 17.08 40.12
CA ALA A 56 -2.58 17.78 40.13
C ALA A 56 -1.55 17.12 39.19
N ALA A 57 -1.52 15.78 39.12
CA ALA A 57 -0.71 15.05 38.17
C ALA A 57 -1.14 15.32 36.71
N TYR A 58 -2.45 15.42 36.47
CA TYR A 58 -2.99 15.77 35.16
C TYR A 58 -2.56 17.17 34.72
N PHE A 59 -2.57 18.18 35.59
CA PHE A 59 -2.14 19.53 35.21
C PHE A 59 -0.62 19.71 35.11
N THR A 60 0.16 18.85 35.78
CA THR A 60 1.64 18.97 35.80
C THR A 60 2.34 18.06 34.79
N LEU A 61 1.80 16.88 34.50
CA LEU A 61 2.31 15.96 33.47
C LEU A 61 1.47 15.97 32.19
N GLY A 62 0.17 16.26 32.29
CA GLY A 62 -0.71 16.48 31.14
C GLY A 62 -0.49 17.89 30.62
N THR A 63 0.50 18.02 29.76
CA THR A 63 0.82 19.26 29.05
C THR A 63 -0.32 19.61 28.10
N PRO A 64 -1.04 20.74 28.31
CA PRO A 64 -2.12 21.18 27.42
C PRO A 64 -1.63 21.52 26.00
N GLU A 65 -0.30 21.61 25.81
CA GLU A 65 0.38 21.79 24.53
C GLU A 65 0.07 20.69 23.50
N PHE A 66 -0.18 19.45 23.94
CA PHE A 66 -0.52 18.35 23.01
C PHE A 66 -1.97 18.38 22.53
N ALA A 67 -2.87 19.07 23.24
CA ALA A 67 -4.27 19.20 22.83
C ALA A 67 -4.43 20.22 21.69
N GLU A 68 -3.59 21.26 21.65
CA GLU A 68 -3.59 22.27 20.56
C GLU A 68 -2.84 21.79 19.30
N MET A 69 -1.92 20.82 19.42
CA MET A 69 -1.23 20.24 18.26
C MET A 69 -2.11 19.34 17.38
N GLN A 70 -3.31 18.97 17.85
CA GLN A 70 -4.22 18.11 17.10
C GLN A 70 -5.01 18.87 16.01
N ASP A 71 -5.13 20.20 16.15
CA ASP A 71 -5.78 21.10 15.18
C ASP A 71 -4.79 21.91 14.33
N ALA A 72 -3.50 21.88 14.67
CA ALA A 72 -2.46 22.46 13.83
C ALA A 72 -2.19 21.54 12.63
N LYS A 73 -2.66 21.93 11.44
CA LYS A 73 -2.19 21.35 10.17
C LYS A 73 -0.67 21.24 10.23
N PRO A 74 -0.06 20.06 9.99
CA PRO A 74 1.39 19.93 10.00
C PRO A 74 1.98 20.99 9.06
N PRO A 75 3.11 21.63 9.42
CA PRO A 75 3.74 22.63 8.56
C PRO A 75 3.87 22.04 7.17
N GLN A 76 3.28 22.71 6.17
CA GLN A 76 3.33 22.29 4.78
C GLN A 76 4.80 22.13 4.41
N GLN A 77 5.27 20.88 4.35
CA GLN A 77 6.59 20.59 3.83
C GLN A 77 6.53 20.94 2.35
N ILE A 78 7.18 22.04 1.97
CA ILE A 78 7.30 22.46 0.57
C ILE A 78 7.91 21.28 -0.18
N THR A 79 7.12 20.65 -1.04
CA THR A 79 7.55 19.47 -1.79
C THR A 79 8.47 19.91 -2.93
N LEU A 80 9.22 18.95 -3.51
CA LEU A 80 10.00 19.21 -4.71
C LEU A 80 9.11 19.68 -5.89
N VAL A 81 7.85 19.24 -5.91
CA VAL A 81 6.83 19.66 -6.88
C VAL A 81 6.48 21.13 -6.71
N ASP A 82 6.26 21.60 -5.47
CA ASP A 82 5.91 23.00 -5.20
C ASP A 82 7.03 23.97 -5.61
N LYS A 83 8.29 23.60 -5.38
CA LYS A 83 9.45 24.41 -5.85
C LYS A 83 9.55 24.46 -7.37
N LEU A 84 9.21 23.36 -8.04
CA LEU A 84 9.23 23.28 -9.50
C LEU A 84 8.14 24.15 -10.12
N GLU A 85 6.95 24.20 -9.51
CA GLU A 85 5.87 25.09 -9.91
C GLU A 85 6.25 26.56 -9.81
N GLU A 86 6.85 26.98 -8.69
CA GLU A 86 7.30 28.36 -8.51
C GLU A 86 8.30 28.77 -9.61
N LYS A 87 9.23 27.88 -9.93
CA LYS A 87 10.18 28.09 -11.02
C LYS A 87 9.48 28.24 -12.38
N LEU A 88 8.48 27.40 -12.65
CA LEU A 88 7.74 27.41 -13.92
C LEU A 88 6.79 28.61 -14.04
N ALA A 89 6.32 29.16 -12.92
CA ALA A 89 5.57 30.40 -12.90
C ALA A 89 6.42 31.57 -13.43
N HIS A 90 7.72 31.60 -13.10
CA HIS A 90 8.66 32.61 -13.58
C HIS A 90 9.25 32.28 -14.96
N ASN A 91 9.25 31.01 -15.37
CA ASN A 91 9.72 30.57 -16.68
C ASN A 91 8.69 29.67 -17.40
N PRO A 92 7.58 30.22 -17.91
CA PRO A 92 6.47 29.44 -18.45
C PRO A 92 6.77 28.78 -19.81
N LYS A 93 7.92 29.09 -20.43
CA LYS A 93 8.35 28.50 -21.72
C LYS A 93 9.31 27.31 -21.54
N ASP A 94 9.58 26.88 -20.31
CA ASP A 94 10.43 25.73 -20.02
C ASP A 94 9.66 24.41 -20.26
N LEU A 95 9.70 23.92 -21.50
CA LEU A 95 9.09 22.65 -21.89
C LEU A 95 9.59 21.48 -21.03
N ALA A 96 10.90 21.39 -20.80
CA ALA A 96 11.50 20.32 -20.01
C ALA A 96 11.03 20.37 -18.56
N GLY A 97 10.89 21.56 -17.99
CA GLY A 97 10.34 21.76 -16.65
C GLY A 97 8.87 21.35 -16.55
N TRP A 98 8.02 21.68 -17.53
CA TRP A 98 6.62 21.22 -17.56
C TRP A 98 6.50 19.70 -17.68
N LEU A 99 7.34 19.06 -18.50
CA LEU A 99 7.40 17.60 -18.61
C LEU A 99 7.82 16.95 -17.29
N LEU A 100 8.83 17.51 -16.62
CA LEU A 100 9.29 17.03 -15.32
C LEU A 100 8.19 17.19 -14.25
N LEU A 101 7.52 18.34 -14.21
CA LEU A 101 6.43 18.59 -13.29
C LEU A 101 5.30 17.58 -13.49
N GLY A 102 4.92 17.32 -14.74
CA GLY A 102 3.91 16.32 -15.07
C GLY A 102 4.29 14.93 -14.57
N ARG A 103 5.51 14.48 -14.86
CA ARG A 103 6.01 13.16 -14.42
C ARG A 103 6.13 13.05 -12.89
N SER A 104 6.65 14.07 -12.22
CA SER A 104 6.72 14.10 -10.76
C SER A 104 5.34 14.06 -10.13
N SER A 105 4.37 14.77 -10.72
CA SER A 105 2.98 14.77 -10.26
C SER A 105 2.30 13.42 -10.46
N MET A 106 2.62 12.70 -11.56
CA MET A 106 2.17 11.31 -11.75
C MET A 106 2.68 10.38 -10.65
N ILE A 107 3.95 10.52 -10.24
CA ILE A 107 4.56 9.71 -9.18
C ILE A 107 3.91 9.98 -7.81
N THR A 108 3.54 11.23 -7.55
CA THR A 108 2.82 11.62 -6.32
C THR A 108 1.30 11.43 -6.42
N GLU A 109 0.82 10.80 -7.49
CA GLU A 109 -0.61 10.54 -7.77
C GLU A 109 -1.47 11.81 -7.83
N ASP A 110 -0.86 12.98 -8.04
CA ASP A 110 -1.55 14.25 -8.27
C ASP A 110 -1.86 14.39 -9.76
N TYR A 111 -2.85 13.61 -10.22
CA TYR A 111 -3.21 13.52 -11.63
C TYR A 111 -3.76 14.83 -12.20
N ASP A 112 -4.47 15.63 -11.40
CA ASP A 112 -5.01 16.92 -11.83
C ASP A 112 -3.86 17.90 -12.18
N LYS A 113 -2.81 17.92 -11.34
CA LYS A 113 -1.60 18.68 -11.59
C LYS A 113 -0.79 18.12 -12.76
N ALA A 114 -0.68 16.80 -12.87
CA ALA A 114 -0.01 16.16 -14.00
C ALA A 114 -0.65 16.55 -15.34
N ILE A 115 -1.98 16.50 -15.42
CA ILE A 115 -2.76 16.91 -16.59
C ILE A 115 -2.43 18.36 -16.95
N MET A 116 -2.52 19.29 -15.98
CA MET A 116 -2.21 20.70 -16.21
C MET A 116 -0.79 20.90 -16.77
N ALA A 117 0.20 20.24 -16.18
CA ALA A 117 1.60 20.37 -16.59
C ALA A 117 1.84 19.83 -18.02
N PHE A 118 1.30 18.65 -18.35
CA PHE A 118 1.41 18.10 -19.70
C PHE A 118 0.64 18.92 -20.73
N GLU A 119 -0.50 19.51 -20.38
CA GLU A 119 -1.19 20.46 -21.24
C GLU A 119 -0.37 21.71 -21.53
N ARG A 120 0.35 22.24 -20.53
CA ARG A 120 1.29 23.34 -20.74
C ARG A 120 2.44 22.93 -21.65
N ALA A 121 2.99 21.73 -21.46
CA ALA A 121 4.00 21.19 -22.36
C ALA A 121 3.49 21.10 -23.81
N LEU A 122 2.27 20.58 -24.04
CA LEU A 122 1.67 20.47 -25.38
C LEU A 122 1.31 21.82 -26.01
N LYS A 123 1.09 22.87 -25.22
CA LYS A 123 0.96 24.24 -25.76
C LYS A 123 2.27 24.76 -26.33
N LEU A 124 3.41 24.31 -25.79
CA LEU A 124 4.74 24.69 -26.27
C LEU A 124 5.19 23.80 -27.44
N ASP A 125 4.90 22.50 -27.36
CA ASP A 125 5.20 21.52 -28.39
C ASP A 125 4.03 20.52 -28.56
N PRO A 126 3.11 20.79 -29.51
CA PRO A 126 1.90 19.98 -29.70
C PRO A 126 2.12 18.52 -30.09
N ASN A 127 3.30 18.17 -30.58
CA ASN A 127 3.64 16.81 -31.04
C ASN A 127 4.62 16.12 -30.08
N ASN A 128 4.76 16.61 -28.85
CA ASN A 128 5.66 16.03 -27.90
C ASN A 128 5.12 14.70 -27.35
N ILE A 129 5.66 13.57 -27.82
CA ILE A 129 5.25 12.23 -27.36
C ILE A 129 5.38 12.08 -25.83
N ASN A 130 6.38 12.71 -25.22
CA ASN A 130 6.60 12.66 -23.77
C ASN A 130 5.55 13.44 -22.95
N ALA A 131 4.69 14.23 -23.60
CA ALA A 131 3.51 14.84 -23.00
C ALA A 131 2.21 14.17 -23.47
N LEU A 132 2.11 13.79 -24.75
CA LEU A 132 0.90 13.18 -25.32
C LEU A 132 0.51 11.88 -24.60
N ILE A 133 1.45 10.94 -24.46
CA ILE A 133 1.15 9.62 -23.88
C ILE A 133 0.85 9.74 -22.37
N PRO A 134 1.68 10.41 -21.54
CA PRO A 134 1.38 10.52 -20.12
C PRO A 134 0.14 11.36 -19.82
N LEU A 135 -0.22 12.33 -20.67
CA LEU A 135 -1.47 13.06 -20.53
C LEU A 135 -2.68 12.14 -20.80
N ALA A 136 -2.62 11.32 -21.84
CA ALA A 136 -3.68 10.36 -22.12
C ALA A 136 -3.88 9.36 -20.96
N ASP A 137 -2.78 8.88 -20.39
CA ASP A 137 -2.78 8.00 -19.21
C ASP A 137 -3.37 8.70 -17.98
N ALA A 138 -2.91 9.91 -17.64
CA ALA A 138 -3.44 10.69 -16.52
C ALA A 138 -4.96 10.96 -16.64
N LEU A 139 -5.41 11.30 -17.86
CA LEU A 139 -6.84 11.48 -18.16
C LEU A 139 -7.61 10.17 -17.99
N ALA A 140 -7.06 9.04 -18.43
CA ALA A 140 -7.68 7.74 -18.27
C ALA A 140 -7.81 7.36 -16.80
N VAL A 141 -6.78 7.58 -15.98
CA VAL A 141 -6.83 7.33 -14.53
C VAL A 141 -7.98 8.14 -13.89
N LYS A 142 -8.09 9.43 -14.22
CA LYS A 142 -9.19 10.29 -13.73
C LYS A 142 -10.56 9.85 -14.22
N ALA A 143 -10.61 9.18 -15.37
CA ALA A 143 -11.81 8.61 -15.95
C ALA A 143 -12.03 7.13 -15.56
N ASN A 144 -11.42 6.65 -14.46
CA ASN A 144 -11.52 5.27 -13.98
C ASN A 144 -11.09 4.22 -15.02
N GLY A 145 -9.99 4.49 -15.73
CA GLY A 145 -9.41 3.63 -16.76
C GLY A 145 -10.09 3.72 -18.13
N ARG A 146 -11.05 4.63 -18.32
CA ARG A 146 -11.68 4.87 -19.64
C ARG A 146 -10.73 5.63 -20.55
N LEU A 147 -10.41 5.04 -21.68
CA LEU A 147 -9.54 5.59 -22.72
C LEU A 147 -10.38 6.07 -23.91
N ASP A 148 -11.34 6.96 -23.66
CA ASP A 148 -12.24 7.52 -24.65
C ASP A 148 -12.13 9.05 -24.76
N GLY A 149 -12.73 9.60 -25.82
CA GLY A 149 -12.66 11.03 -26.13
C GLY A 149 -11.22 11.51 -26.23
N ARG A 150 -10.84 12.47 -25.37
CA ARG A 150 -9.55 13.15 -25.47
C ARG A 150 -8.34 12.23 -25.25
N SER A 151 -8.41 11.24 -24.37
CA SER A 151 -7.28 10.32 -24.16
C SER A 151 -7.05 9.45 -25.39
N HIS A 152 -8.11 8.99 -26.06
CA HIS A 152 -8.03 8.28 -27.34
C HIS A 152 -7.43 9.15 -28.45
N ASP A 153 -7.87 10.41 -28.57
CA ASP A 153 -7.35 11.34 -29.58
C ASP A 153 -5.85 11.60 -29.41
N LEU A 154 -5.40 11.80 -28.17
CA LEU A 154 -3.97 11.98 -27.83
C LEU A 154 -3.15 10.73 -28.19
N LEU A 155 -3.68 9.53 -27.93
CA LEU A 155 -3.01 8.27 -28.28
C LEU A 155 -2.94 8.05 -29.79
N LYS A 156 -3.98 8.43 -30.53
CA LYS A 156 -3.94 8.42 -32.00
C LYS A 156 -2.91 9.39 -32.56
N GLN A 157 -2.80 10.58 -31.96
CA GLN A 157 -1.77 11.54 -32.33
C GLN A 157 -0.36 10.99 -32.02
N ALA A 158 -0.16 10.42 -30.83
CA ALA A 158 1.10 9.79 -30.46
C ALA A 158 1.48 8.65 -31.43
N PHE A 159 0.50 7.81 -31.81
CA PHE A 159 0.71 6.72 -32.76
C PHE A 159 1.08 7.22 -34.16
N ALA A 160 0.53 8.35 -34.59
CA ALA A 160 0.89 8.95 -35.88
C ALA A 160 2.33 9.49 -35.90
N ILE A 161 2.89 9.85 -34.73
CA ILE A 161 4.26 10.39 -34.62
C ILE A 161 5.27 9.25 -34.43
N ASP A 162 4.98 8.30 -33.54
CA ASP A 162 5.80 7.13 -33.28
C ASP A 162 4.91 5.87 -33.21
N PRO A 163 4.68 5.21 -34.36
CA PRO A 163 3.86 4.00 -34.44
C PRO A 163 4.44 2.80 -33.70
N GLU A 164 5.72 2.86 -33.32
CA GLU A 164 6.42 1.76 -32.67
C GLU A 164 6.52 1.95 -31.15
N ASN A 165 6.02 3.08 -30.64
CA ASN A 165 6.08 3.38 -29.23
C ASN A 165 5.32 2.33 -28.40
N ARG A 166 6.07 1.60 -27.56
CA ARG A 166 5.55 0.51 -26.71
C ARG A 166 4.28 0.89 -25.95
N MET A 167 4.31 2.04 -25.26
CA MET A 167 3.21 2.49 -24.41
C MET A 167 2.01 2.96 -25.25
N THR A 168 2.26 3.57 -26.41
CA THR A 168 1.18 3.96 -27.33
C THR A 168 0.46 2.74 -27.88
N LEU A 169 1.19 1.72 -28.35
CA LEU A 169 0.61 0.46 -28.84
C LEU A 169 -0.23 -0.22 -27.76
N TRP A 170 0.26 -0.21 -26.52
CA TRP A 170 -0.46 -0.75 -25.37
C TRP A 170 -1.77 0.00 -25.11
N LEU A 171 -1.69 1.31 -24.83
CA LEU A 171 -2.83 2.12 -24.40
C LEU A 171 -3.84 2.34 -25.53
N LEU A 172 -3.38 2.53 -26.77
CA LEU A 172 -4.29 2.65 -27.91
C LEU A 172 -5.00 1.32 -28.19
N GLY A 173 -4.32 0.18 -28.05
CA GLY A 173 -4.98 -1.13 -28.16
C GLY A 173 -6.07 -1.32 -27.10
N MET A 174 -5.81 -0.89 -25.85
CA MET A 174 -6.82 -0.87 -24.78
C MET A 174 -8.00 0.03 -25.12
N ALA A 175 -7.74 1.23 -25.66
CA ALA A 175 -8.76 2.17 -26.09
C ALA A 175 -9.63 1.61 -27.22
N GLU A 176 -9.03 1.00 -28.24
CA GLU A 176 -9.75 0.36 -29.35
C GLU A 176 -10.61 -0.81 -28.85
N LYS A 177 -10.10 -1.63 -27.92
CA LYS A 177 -10.89 -2.69 -27.29
C LYS A 177 -12.10 -2.15 -26.52
N GLN A 178 -11.91 -1.09 -25.73
CA GLN A 178 -13.02 -0.45 -24.99
C GLN A 178 -14.12 0.09 -25.93
N GLN A 179 -13.74 0.50 -27.15
CA GLN A 179 -14.68 0.95 -28.18
C GLN A 179 -15.28 -0.21 -29.00
N GLY A 180 -14.93 -1.47 -28.71
CA GLY A 180 -15.39 -2.66 -29.44
C GLY A 180 -14.65 -2.92 -30.76
N ASN A 181 -13.56 -2.17 -31.03
CA ASN A 181 -12.75 -2.33 -32.24
C ASN A 181 -11.68 -3.43 -32.04
N ASP A 182 -12.11 -4.65 -31.73
CA ASP A 182 -11.22 -5.77 -31.39
C ASP A 182 -10.17 -6.06 -32.49
N SER A 183 -10.52 -5.91 -33.77
CA SER A 183 -9.57 -6.08 -34.88
C SER A 183 -8.43 -5.05 -34.87
N ARG A 184 -8.71 -3.80 -34.46
CA ARG A 184 -7.65 -2.77 -34.34
C ARG A 184 -6.79 -3.00 -33.10
N ALA A 185 -7.42 -3.37 -31.99
CA ALA A 185 -6.70 -3.74 -30.77
C ALA A 185 -5.74 -4.91 -31.02
N ALA A 186 -6.19 -5.94 -31.75
CA ALA A 186 -5.37 -7.06 -32.18
C ALA A 186 -4.11 -6.61 -32.94
N ILE A 187 -4.25 -5.79 -33.99
CA ILE A 187 -3.11 -5.31 -34.79
C ILE A 187 -2.08 -4.57 -33.92
N LEU A 188 -2.53 -3.69 -33.03
CA LEU A 188 -1.66 -2.90 -32.16
C LEU A 188 -0.89 -3.78 -31.17
N TRP A 189 -1.59 -4.72 -30.52
CA TRP A 189 -0.98 -5.63 -29.56
C TRP A 189 -0.13 -6.72 -30.20
N GLU A 190 -0.45 -7.19 -31.41
CA GLU A 190 0.42 -8.09 -32.18
C GLU A 190 1.73 -7.39 -32.52
N THR A 191 1.66 -6.16 -33.02
CA THR A 191 2.85 -5.34 -33.33
C THR A 191 3.72 -5.19 -32.09
N LEU A 192 3.10 -4.90 -30.94
CA LEU A 192 3.80 -4.82 -29.67
C LEU A 192 4.41 -6.17 -29.27
N TYR A 193 3.65 -7.26 -29.33
CA TYR A 193 4.09 -8.60 -28.95
C TYR A 193 5.31 -9.07 -29.74
N GLN A 194 5.33 -8.83 -31.06
CA GLN A 194 6.43 -9.23 -31.94
C GLN A 194 7.73 -8.47 -31.66
N LYS A 195 7.64 -7.24 -31.14
CA LYS A 195 8.80 -6.41 -30.82
C LYS A 195 9.44 -6.76 -29.48
N LEU A 196 8.70 -7.39 -28.57
CA LEU A 196 9.21 -7.71 -27.24
C LEU A 196 10.08 -8.98 -27.26
N PRO A 197 11.23 -8.97 -26.56
CA PRO A 197 12.01 -10.20 -26.38
C PRO A 197 11.21 -11.24 -25.60
N ASP A 198 11.52 -12.52 -25.80
CA ASP A 198 10.81 -13.61 -25.11
C ASP A 198 10.91 -13.54 -23.58
N THR A 199 11.94 -12.88 -23.06
CA THR A 199 12.17 -12.66 -21.64
C THR A 199 11.46 -11.42 -21.07
N ASP A 200 10.76 -10.63 -21.90
CA ASP A 200 10.06 -9.44 -21.44
C ASP A 200 8.82 -9.82 -20.59
N ALA A 201 8.73 -9.23 -19.40
CA ALA A 201 7.65 -9.50 -18.46
C ALA A 201 6.24 -9.15 -19.00
N ASP A 202 6.15 -8.22 -19.96
CA ASP A 202 4.87 -7.80 -20.53
C ASP A 202 4.37 -8.72 -21.64
N LYS A 203 5.26 -9.52 -22.25
CA LYS A 203 4.92 -10.41 -23.36
C LYS A 203 3.78 -11.40 -23.02
N PRO A 204 3.79 -12.11 -21.87
CA PRO A 204 2.64 -12.95 -21.48
C PRO A 204 1.36 -12.14 -21.20
N ILE A 205 1.46 -10.88 -20.74
CA ILE A 205 0.30 -10.02 -20.51
C ILE A 205 -0.35 -9.66 -21.86
N ILE A 206 0.46 -9.27 -22.84
CA ILE A 206 -0.01 -8.93 -24.18
C ILE A 206 -0.59 -10.16 -24.89
N ALA A 207 -0.02 -11.35 -24.70
CA ALA A 207 -0.61 -12.60 -25.20
C ALA A 207 -2.04 -12.83 -24.66
N ARG A 208 -2.27 -12.55 -23.37
CA ARG A 208 -3.62 -12.63 -22.78
C ARG A 208 -4.55 -11.56 -23.35
N LEU A 209 -4.08 -10.33 -23.53
CA LEU A 209 -4.85 -9.26 -24.17
C LEU A 209 -5.28 -9.66 -25.58
N LEU A 210 -4.37 -10.25 -26.36
CA LEU A 210 -4.64 -10.80 -27.69
C LEU A 210 -5.70 -11.91 -27.67
N GLN A 211 -5.68 -12.80 -26.68
CA GLN A 211 -6.72 -13.82 -26.51
C GLN A 211 -8.11 -13.19 -26.26
N THR A 212 -8.19 -12.07 -25.53
CA THR A 212 -9.47 -11.37 -25.30
C THR A 212 -10.09 -10.77 -26.56
N VAL A 213 -9.32 -10.66 -27.65
CA VAL A 213 -9.79 -10.17 -28.97
C VAL A 213 -9.75 -11.29 -30.02
N GLY A 214 -9.66 -12.55 -29.59
CA GLY A 214 -9.74 -13.73 -30.46
C GLY A 214 -8.43 -14.11 -31.16
N VAL A 215 -7.30 -13.49 -30.81
CA VAL A 215 -5.99 -13.81 -31.37
C VAL A 215 -5.25 -14.79 -30.46
N GLN A 216 -4.85 -15.93 -31.01
CA GLN A 216 -3.99 -16.89 -30.32
C GLN A 216 -2.55 -16.67 -30.75
N VAL A 217 -1.66 -16.46 -29.77
CA VAL A 217 -0.22 -16.39 -30.02
C VAL A 217 0.44 -17.56 -29.35
N ALA A 218 1.39 -18.20 -30.04
CA ALA A 218 2.19 -19.28 -29.49
C ALA A 218 3.04 -18.74 -28.34
N THR A 219 2.54 -18.86 -27.12
CA THR A 219 3.37 -18.63 -25.94
C THR A 219 4.31 -19.82 -25.84
N ASN A 220 5.62 -19.58 -25.87
CA ASN A 220 6.60 -20.49 -25.29
C ASN A 220 6.46 -20.49 -23.76
N THR A 221 5.23 -20.66 -23.26
CA THR A 221 4.97 -21.27 -21.97
C THR A 221 5.60 -22.64 -22.05
N VAL A 222 6.61 -22.87 -21.21
CA VAL A 222 7.07 -24.20 -20.86
C VAL A 222 5.85 -25.12 -20.82
N ASN A 223 5.86 -26.15 -21.66
CA ASN A 223 4.88 -27.22 -21.68
C ASN A 223 4.70 -27.75 -20.25
N GLU A 224 3.65 -27.31 -19.56
CA GLU A 224 2.94 -28.18 -18.63
C GLU A 224 1.78 -28.78 -19.44
N THR A 225 2.08 -29.87 -20.14
CA THR A 225 1.05 -30.69 -20.76
C THR A 225 0.11 -31.25 -19.68
N PRO A 226 -1.19 -31.39 -19.99
CA PRO A 226 -2.23 -31.66 -19.01
C PRO A 226 -2.22 -33.13 -18.60
N LYS A 227 -1.93 -33.42 -17.32
CA LYS A 227 -2.32 -34.69 -16.71
C LYS A 227 -3.73 -34.52 -16.14
N THR A 228 -4.68 -35.11 -16.87
CA THR A 228 -6.03 -35.52 -16.47
C THR A 228 -6.31 -35.47 -14.96
N MET A 229 -7.25 -34.63 -14.54
CA MET A 229 -8.25 -35.01 -13.53
C MET A 229 -9.47 -34.07 -13.54
N LYS A 230 -10.57 -34.65 -14.03
CA LYS A 230 -11.96 -34.56 -13.55
C LYS A 230 -12.56 -33.17 -13.26
N THR A 231 -13.56 -32.86 -14.08
CA THR A 231 -14.69 -31.97 -13.81
C THR A 231 -15.34 -32.24 -12.44
N THR A 232 -15.33 -31.27 -11.53
CA THR A 232 -16.44 -31.00 -10.59
C THR A 232 -16.30 -29.62 -9.91
N SER A 233 -17.34 -28.79 -10.10
CA SER A 233 -17.86 -27.69 -9.26
C SER A 233 -16.97 -26.55 -8.74
N ASP A 234 -17.31 -25.33 -9.19
CA ASP A 234 -17.30 -24.05 -8.47
C ASP A 234 -16.33 -23.91 -7.27
N ILE A 235 -15.05 -23.72 -7.55
CA ILE A 235 -14.05 -23.36 -6.53
C ILE A 235 -14.07 -21.83 -6.37
N HIS A 236 -14.67 -21.35 -5.30
CA HIS A 236 -14.42 -20.01 -4.76
C HIS A 236 -13.43 -20.16 -3.60
N PRO A 237 -12.29 -19.43 -3.57
CA PRO A 237 -11.34 -19.59 -2.48
C PRO A 237 -11.85 -18.91 -1.22
N GLU A 238 -12.19 -19.68 -0.19
CA GLU A 238 -12.28 -19.14 1.18
C GLU A 238 -10.88 -18.90 1.77
N GLN A 239 -9.88 -19.67 1.31
CA GLN A 239 -8.48 -19.58 1.73
C GLN A 239 -7.54 -19.98 0.58
N ILE A 240 -6.36 -19.37 0.52
CA ILE A 240 -5.31 -19.65 -0.47
C ILE A 240 -4.00 -19.95 0.27
N GLU A 241 -3.45 -21.15 0.12
CA GLU A 241 -2.15 -21.50 0.68
C GLU A 241 -1.00 -21.12 -0.25
N ILE A 242 0.05 -20.56 0.34
CA ILE A 242 1.23 -20.04 -0.36
C ILE A 242 2.46 -20.56 0.38
N ALA A 243 3.32 -21.31 -0.29
CA ALA A 243 4.63 -21.68 0.23
C ALA A 243 5.71 -20.77 -0.38
N ILE A 244 6.58 -20.25 0.47
CA ILE A 244 7.62 -19.31 0.08
C ILE A 244 8.97 -19.89 0.48
N GLU A 245 9.84 -20.08 -0.52
CA GLU A 245 11.19 -20.59 -0.36
C GLU A 245 12.20 -19.53 -0.80
N ILE A 246 13.23 -19.30 0.00
CA ILE A 246 14.29 -18.34 -0.28
C ILE A 246 15.66 -18.88 0.20
N PRO A 247 16.71 -18.81 -0.64
CA PRO A 247 18.08 -19.14 -0.27
C PRO A 247 18.59 -18.31 0.90
N ASP A 248 19.39 -18.91 1.78
CA ASP A 248 19.94 -18.23 2.96
C ASP A 248 20.90 -17.07 2.59
N GLU A 249 21.52 -17.13 1.41
CA GLU A 249 22.35 -16.05 0.86
C GLU A 249 21.55 -14.74 0.74
N LEU A 250 20.36 -14.80 0.12
CA LEU A 250 19.49 -13.64 -0.06
C LEU A 250 18.88 -13.16 1.25
N LYS A 251 18.57 -14.07 2.19
CA LYS A 251 18.10 -13.67 3.54
C LYS A 251 19.12 -12.82 4.27
N ASN A 252 20.41 -13.17 4.14
CA ASN A 252 21.49 -12.43 4.78
C ASN A 252 21.71 -11.07 4.09
N SER A 253 21.64 -11.03 2.75
CA SER A 253 21.77 -9.77 1.99
C SER A 253 20.63 -8.79 2.24
N TRP A 254 19.42 -9.28 2.52
CA TRP A 254 18.22 -8.45 2.73
C TRP A 254 17.80 -8.41 4.21
N SER A 255 18.77 -8.40 5.12
CA SER A 255 18.51 -8.33 6.55
C SER A 255 17.62 -7.13 6.92
N GLY A 256 16.54 -7.36 7.67
CA GLY A 256 15.56 -6.33 8.03
C GLY A 256 14.47 -6.07 6.98
N ALA A 257 14.51 -6.74 5.82
CA ALA A 257 13.45 -6.60 4.82
C ALA A 257 12.11 -7.20 5.28
N THR A 258 11.04 -6.61 4.77
CA THR A 258 9.66 -7.03 4.98
C THR A 258 9.15 -7.76 3.74
N VAL A 259 8.40 -8.83 3.95
CA VAL A 259 7.73 -9.58 2.88
C VAL A 259 6.24 -9.28 2.92
N PHE A 260 5.73 -8.76 1.80
CA PHE A 260 4.32 -8.53 1.55
C PHE A 260 3.78 -9.60 0.62
N ILE A 261 2.77 -10.31 1.09
CA ILE A 261 2.09 -11.38 0.36
C ILE A 261 0.68 -10.89 0.13
N TYR A 262 0.21 -10.84 -1.11
CA TYR A 262 -1.08 -10.24 -1.42
C TYR A 262 -1.80 -10.94 -2.55
N ALA A 263 -3.11 -10.79 -2.57
CA ALA A 263 -4.00 -11.21 -3.64
C ALA A 263 -4.63 -9.96 -4.27
N LYS A 264 -4.60 -9.83 -5.59
CA LYS A 264 -5.27 -8.77 -6.34
C LYS A 264 -5.99 -9.34 -7.56
N GLU A 265 -6.81 -8.54 -8.20
CA GLU A 265 -7.42 -8.94 -9.48
C GLU A 265 -6.35 -9.02 -10.59
N PRO A 266 -6.50 -9.93 -11.56
CA PRO A 266 -5.59 -10.02 -12.71
C PRO A 266 -5.58 -8.76 -13.58
N THR A 267 -6.69 -8.01 -13.60
CA THR A 267 -6.86 -6.77 -14.36
C THR A 267 -7.64 -5.77 -13.51
N GLY A 268 -7.12 -4.57 -13.29
CA GLY A 268 -7.80 -3.53 -12.49
C GLY A 268 -6.84 -2.73 -11.62
N MET A 269 -7.40 -1.94 -10.70
CA MET A 269 -6.65 -1.04 -9.80
C MET A 269 -5.62 -1.79 -8.95
N PRO A 270 -4.50 -1.15 -8.57
CA PRO A 270 -3.35 -1.80 -7.91
C PRO A 270 -3.60 -2.20 -6.44
N MET A 271 -4.79 -1.95 -5.90
CA MET A 271 -5.08 -2.21 -4.49
C MET A 271 -5.36 -3.71 -4.26
N PRO A 272 -4.64 -4.36 -3.34
CA PRO A 272 -4.85 -5.77 -3.04
C PRO A 272 -6.18 -6.01 -2.31
N ILE A 273 -6.83 -7.12 -2.63
CA ILE A 273 -8.06 -7.60 -2.01
C ILE A 273 -7.75 -8.16 -0.62
N ALA A 274 -6.67 -8.94 -0.51
CA ALA A 274 -6.15 -9.44 0.75
C ALA A 274 -4.63 -9.25 0.79
N ALA A 275 -4.07 -8.94 1.94
CA ALA A 275 -2.62 -8.90 2.10
C ALA A 275 -2.18 -9.28 3.51
N GLN A 276 -1.03 -9.93 3.58
CA GLN A 276 -0.36 -10.27 4.81
C GLN A 276 1.08 -9.77 4.77
N LYS A 277 1.53 -9.27 5.93
CA LYS A 277 2.91 -8.83 6.16
C LYS A 277 3.61 -9.84 7.07
N ILE A 278 4.80 -10.28 6.66
CA ILE A 278 5.70 -11.11 7.48
C ILE A 278 7.13 -10.59 7.42
N SER A 279 7.98 -11.01 8.34
CA SER A 279 9.41 -10.69 8.32
C SER A 279 10.18 -11.67 7.43
N LEU A 280 11.22 -11.21 6.73
CA LEU A 280 12.05 -12.06 5.87
C LEU A 280 12.70 -13.22 6.65
N VAL A 281 13.01 -13.00 7.92
CA VAL A 281 13.63 -14.02 8.80
C VAL A 281 12.70 -15.19 9.10
N GLU A 282 11.40 -15.04 8.86
CA GLU A 282 10.43 -16.11 9.07
C GLU A 282 10.40 -17.12 7.91
N LEU A 283 11.06 -16.83 6.78
CA LEU A 283 11.10 -17.72 5.62
C LEU A 283 12.21 -18.79 5.75
N PRO A 284 12.02 -20.00 5.16
CA PRO A 284 10.88 -20.46 4.37
C PRO A 284 9.65 -20.73 5.24
N LYS A 285 8.46 -20.36 4.74
CA LYS A 285 7.20 -20.48 5.48
C LYS A 285 6.02 -20.76 4.55
N ARG A 286 5.05 -21.50 5.08
CA ARG A 286 3.70 -21.61 4.48
C ARG A 286 2.77 -20.60 5.12
N VAL A 287 2.06 -19.87 4.26
CA VAL A 287 1.19 -18.76 4.63
C VAL A 287 -0.17 -19.00 3.99
N THR A 288 -1.24 -18.66 4.71
CA THR A 288 -2.61 -18.80 4.23
C THR A 288 -3.27 -17.43 4.20
N LEU A 289 -3.64 -16.96 3.01
CA LEU A 289 -4.48 -15.78 2.86
C LEU A 289 -5.95 -16.21 2.93
N GLY A 290 -6.71 -15.65 3.88
CA GLY A 290 -8.15 -15.91 4.01
C GLY A 290 -8.93 -14.68 4.46
N ALA A 291 -10.17 -14.88 4.90
CA ALA A 291 -11.09 -13.79 5.26
C ALA A 291 -10.55 -12.77 6.30
N LYS A 292 -9.61 -13.18 7.17
CA LYS A 292 -8.97 -12.30 8.16
C LYS A 292 -7.97 -11.31 7.54
N ASP A 293 -7.50 -11.60 6.33
CA ASP A 293 -6.46 -10.87 5.61
C ASP A 293 -7.08 -9.96 4.52
N GLU A 294 -8.40 -10.02 4.35
CA GLU A 294 -9.17 -9.16 3.43
C GLU A 294 -9.17 -7.71 3.91
N ILE A 295 -8.80 -6.80 3.00
CA ILE A 295 -8.61 -5.37 3.30
C ILE A 295 -9.90 -4.59 3.01
N MET A 296 -10.75 -5.11 2.12
CA MET A 296 -11.94 -4.41 1.65
C MET A 296 -13.22 -5.09 2.14
N PRO A 297 -14.12 -4.38 2.84
CA PRO A 297 -15.35 -4.98 3.39
C PRO A 297 -16.35 -5.45 2.34
N ASN A 298 -16.26 -4.94 1.11
CA ASN A 298 -17.20 -5.22 0.00
C ASN A 298 -16.55 -6.00 -1.16
N ARG A 299 -15.35 -6.57 -0.97
CA ARG A 299 -14.66 -7.39 -1.97
C ARG A 299 -13.92 -8.51 -1.27
N LYS A 300 -14.47 -9.72 -1.33
CA LYS A 300 -13.93 -10.91 -0.67
C LYS A 300 -13.15 -11.76 -1.65
N LEU A 301 -12.20 -12.56 -1.15
CA LEU A 301 -11.45 -13.52 -1.97
C LEU A 301 -12.39 -14.49 -2.69
N SER A 302 -13.45 -14.90 -1.99
CA SER A 302 -14.50 -15.80 -2.50
C SER A 302 -15.28 -15.22 -3.68
N ASP A 303 -15.21 -13.92 -3.95
CA ASP A 303 -15.97 -13.31 -5.05
C ASP A 303 -15.25 -13.49 -6.40
N PHE A 304 -14.00 -13.93 -6.38
CA PHE A 304 -13.12 -13.98 -7.55
C PHE A 304 -12.80 -15.41 -7.97
N LYS A 305 -13.06 -15.71 -9.25
CA LYS A 305 -12.70 -16.99 -9.87
C LYS A 305 -11.21 -17.10 -10.22
N GLN A 306 -10.54 -15.95 -10.33
CA GLN A 306 -9.13 -15.84 -10.65
C GLN A 306 -8.54 -14.65 -9.89
N LEU A 307 -7.34 -14.85 -9.35
CA LEU A 307 -6.61 -13.84 -8.58
C LEU A 307 -5.16 -13.84 -9.06
N THR A 308 -4.49 -12.71 -8.89
CA THR A 308 -3.02 -12.63 -8.98
C THR A 308 -2.49 -12.59 -7.57
N ILE A 309 -1.69 -13.59 -7.21
CA ILE A 309 -1.00 -13.66 -5.94
C ILE A 309 0.41 -13.12 -6.14
N GLY A 310 0.79 -12.14 -5.33
CA GLY A 310 2.07 -11.47 -5.41
C GLY A 310 2.88 -11.61 -4.13
N ILE A 311 4.19 -11.77 -4.29
CA ILE A 311 5.17 -11.61 -3.23
C ILE A 311 6.05 -10.43 -3.58
N ARG A 312 6.07 -9.44 -2.68
CA ARG A 312 6.91 -8.27 -2.76
C ARG A 312 7.78 -8.17 -1.52
N ILE A 313 9.10 -8.10 -1.70
CA ILE A 313 10.07 -7.90 -0.62
C ILE A 313 10.60 -6.48 -0.72
N THR A 314 10.53 -5.74 0.37
CA THR A 314 11.01 -4.36 0.46
C THR A 314 11.90 -4.18 1.68
N ASP A 315 12.84 -3.26 1.59
CA ASP A 315 13.65 -2.81 2.73
C ASP A 315 12.85 -1.96 3.75
N SER A 316 11.65 -1.51 3.35
CA SER A 316 10.74 -0.73 4.17
C SER A 316 9.66 -1.57 4.86
N ASN A 317 9.11 -1.02 5.92
CA ASN A 317 7.98 -1.57 6.66
C ASN A 317 6.61 -1.34 6.01
N LYS A 318 6.55 -0.63 4.87
CA LYS A 318 5.32 -0.28 4.14
C LYS A 318 5.39 -0.75 2.68
N MET A 319 4.29 -1.29 2.17
CA MET A 319 4.20 -1.92 0.85
C MET A 319 4.53 -0.97 -0.33
N ASN A 320 4.19 0.31 -0.21
CA ASN A 320 4.36 1.32 -1.27
C ASN A 320 5.53 2.30 -0.98
N GLN A 321 6.42 1.98 -0.05
CA GLN A 321 7.57 2.83 0.28
C GLN A 321 8.84 1.97 0.32
N GLY A 322 10.00 2.55 0.03
CA GLY A 322 11.28 1.85 0.00
C GLY A 322 11.57 1.13 -1.31
N ASP A 323 12.76 0.53 -1.37
CA ASP A 323 13.26 -0.16 -2.55
C ASP A 323 12.64 -1.57 -2.64
N VAL A 324 12.23 -1.93 -3.86
CA VAL A 324 11.72 -3.27 -4.15
C VAL A 324 12.90 -4.19 -4.39
N LEU A 325 13.20 -5.02 -3.41
CA LEU A 325 14.28 -6.01 -3.48
C LEU A 325 13.88 -7.23 -4.31
N PHE A 326 12.60 -7.59 -4.28
CA PHE A 326 12.04 -8.68 -5.07
C PHE A 326 10.55 -8.47 -5.32
N LEU A 327 10.07 -8.82 -6.51
CA LEU A 327 8.66 -8.85 -6.86
C LEU A 327 8.40 -10.02 -7.80
N ASN A 328 7.47 -10.90 -7.43
CA ASN A 328 6.99 -11.96 -8.30
C ASN A 328 5.48 -12.11 -8.12
N GLU A 329 4.76 -12.27 -9.21
CA GLU A 329 3.31 -12.42 -9.25
C GLU A 329 2.94 -13.67 -10.06
N GLN A 330 2.05 -14.49 -9.50
CA GLN A 330 1.52 -15.69 -10.15
C GLN A 330 0.01 -15.64 -10.19
N THR A 331 -0.58 -16.08 -11.29
CA THR A 331 -2.04 -16.16 -11.41
C THR A 331 -2.54 -17.42 -10.72
N TRP A 332 -3.41 -17.24 -9.73
CA TRP A 332 -4.15 -18.31 -9.07
C TRP A 332 -5.46 -18.61 -9.80
N GLN A 333 -5.67 -19.89 -10.12
CA GLN A 333 -6.84 -20.39 -10.85
C GLN A 333 -7.44 -21.63 -10.15
N GLY A 334 -7.59 -21.61 -8.83
CA GLY A 334 -8.15 -22.75 -8.07
C GLY A 334 -7.12 -23.76 -7.55
N GLN A 335 -5.83 -23.42 -7.54
CA GLN A 335 -4.79 -24.30 -7.00
C GLN A 335 -4.89 -24.37 -5.46
N GLU A 336 -4.72 -25.55 -4.86
CA GLU A 336 -4.70 -25.67 -3.38
C GLU A 336 -3.49 -24.99 -2.76
N LEU A 337 -2.33 -25.01 -3.44
CA LEU A 337 -1.07 -24.46 -2.98
C LEU A 337 -0.33 -23.74 -4.10
N ILE A 338 0.18 -22.54 -3.83
CA ILE A 338 1.06 -21.80 -4.74
C ILE A 338 2.47 -21.77 -4.18
N ASN A 339 3.45 -22.14 -5.00
CA ASN A 339 4.85 -22.14 -4.60
C ASN A 339 5.58 -20.94 -5.20
N PHE A 340 6.23 -20.14 -4.36
CA PHE A 340 7.16 -19.10 -4.75
C PHE A 340 8.57 -19.50 -4.37
N ILE A 341 9.38 -19.79 -5.38
CA ILE A 341 10.80 -20.07 -5.22
C ILE A 341 11.56 -18.82 -5.61
N ILE A 342 12.12 -18.14 -4.63
CA ILE A 342 12.97 -16.97 -4.81
C ILE A 342 14.37 -17.48 -5.18
N LYS A 343 14.92 -16.97 -6.28
CA LYS A 343 16.26 -17.33 -6.77
C LYS A 343 17.15 -16.09 -6.79
N SER A 344 18.46 -16.31 -6.67
CA SER A 344 19.48 -15.26 -6.69
C SER A 344 19.70 -14.63 -8.06
#